data_AF-A0A1Y5RAA2-F1
#
_entry.id   AF-A0A1Y5RAA2-F1
#
_cell.length_a   1.000
_cell.length_b   1.000
_cell.length_c   1.000
_cell.angle_alpha   90.00
_cell.angle_beta   90.00
_cell.angle_gamma   90.00
#
_symmetry.space_group_name_H-M   'P 1'
#
loop_
_entity.id
_entity.type
_entity.pdbx_description
1 polymer ?
#
loop_
_entity_poly.entity_id
_entity_poly.type
_entity_poly.pdbx_seq_one_letter_code
_entity_poly.pdbx_strand_id
1 'polypeptide(L)'
;MSETPARGSRTGKSAWRLASGERKTPPPEEIDAFRAKFSSLLSAIDRRLVVFVDNLDRCLPPNTIATLEAMRLFLFLPKTAFIVAADEDMIRHSVAKHFSGPGDRHVSDYLDKLINVPVRVPKLGLQEVRAYLFMLAASQGDLGEDDVEELRLTLIAKLRRSWSDEPPITVEEVAAILKLSSSHAVRGNLDTMELVANQLAYAERVQGNPRIVKRLLNVIRMRAAVARRRKMPFDESLIAKLALFERCMDGEAIRSFGRLVNEADKGKIDLLTRLEAIPHDDDESIENEIPKEWQKHRPFIQDWLRLEPALGGVDLRAVFYLSRETLPIQSVSVGLSQAAAAALEILRKTATINSKASKDAIATVAEAEKGDLMDELCASMKRDLDWSKIRADFCGAVLLAQSSEEAHARVVRFVDALPKVPAWMASLMKDKRQGE
;
A
#
# COMPACT_ATOMS: atom_id res chain seq x y z
N MET A 1 -29.53 -63.12 36.25
CA MET A 1 -28.22 -62.68 35.74
C MET A 1 -28.51 -61.73 34.58
N SER A 2 -28.75 -60.43 34.81
CA SER A 2 -27.79 -59.38 35.21
C SER A 2 -26.82 -58.99 34.07
N GLU A 3 -26.69 -57.75 33.62
CA GLU A 3 -27.49 -56.52 33.80
C GLU A 3 -26.95 -55.43 32.82
N THR A 4 -27.78 -54.46 32.44
CA THR A 4 -27.38 -53.22 31.71
C THR A 4 -26.75 -52.17 32.66
N PRO A 5 -26.20 -51.00 32.24
CA PRO A 5 -26.39 -50.24 30.99
C PRO A 5 -25.09 -50.02 30.18
N ALA A 6 -24.51 -48.86 29.82
CA ALA A 6 -24.60 -47.44 30.24
C ALA A 6 -24.64 -46.45 29.04
N ARG A 7 -23.94 -45.32 29.11
CA ARG A 7 -23.85 -44.25 28.08
C ARG A 7 -22.40 -43.71 28.00
N GLY A 8 -21.95 -43.25 26.83
CA GLY A 8 -20.62 -42.64 26.64
C GLY A 8 -20.58 -41.66 25.47
N SER A 9 -20.91 -40.38 25.72
CA SER A 9 -21.10 -39.34 24.71
C SER A 9 -19.82 -38.69 24.19
N ARG A 10 -19.84 -38.25 22.91
CA ARG A 10 -19.11 -37.10 22.32
C ARG A 10 -17.59 -36.97 22.59
N THR A 11 -16.75 -37.14 21.57
CA THR A 11 -15.79 -36.07 21.14
C THR A 11 -15.14 -36.36 19.79
N GLY A 12 -15.54 -35.65 18.74
CA GLY A 12 -14.76 -35.53 17.49
C GLY A 12 -13.58 -34.57 17.69
N LYS A 13 -12.49 -35.02 18.32
CA LYS A 13 -11.27 -34.21 18.58
C LYS A 13 -9.97 -35.03 18.46
N SER A 14 -9.78 -35.72 17.34
CA SER A 14 -8.65 -36.64 17.11
C SER A 14 -8.06 -36.54 15.69
N ALA A 15 -7.84 -35.31 15.19
CA ALA A 15 -7.32 -35.06 13.84
C ALA A 15 -6.15 -34.05 13.74
N TRP A 16 -5.72 -33.42 14.85
CA TRP A 16 -4.66 -32.39 14.80
C TRP A 16 -3.71 -32.37 16.01
N ARG A 17 -3.53 -33.50 16.72
CA ARG A 17 -2.34 -33.67 17.58
C ARG A 17 -1.11 -33.95 16.70
N LEU A 18 -0.71 -32.95 15.91
CA LEU A 18 0.62 -32.90 15.32
C LEU A 18 1.65 -32.97 16.46
N ALA A 19 2.70 -33.77 16.25
CA ALA A 19 3.63 -34.09 17.31
C ALA A 19 4.35 -32.84 17.83
N SER A 20 4.24 -32.60 19.14
CA SER A 20 5.21 -31.80 19.89
C SER A 20 6.50 -32.62 20.08
N GLY A 21 7.04 -33.11 18.97
CA GLY A 21 8.32 -33.80 18.90
C GLY A 21 9.44 -32.78 18.76
N GLU A 22 10.56 -33.05 19.43
CA GLU A 22 11.79 -32.27 19.30
C GLU A 22 12.21 -32.21 17.83
N ARG A 23 12.70 -31.05 17.37
CA ARG A 23 13.31 -30.92 16.03
C ARG A 23 14.67 -31.61 16.01
N LYS A 24 14.67 -32.95 15.97
CA LYS A 24 15.84 -33.71 15.53
C LYS A 24 16.08 -33.36 14.06
N THR A 25 17.21 -32.72 13.79
CA THR A 25 17.76 -32.66 12.44
C THR A 25 17.95 -34.11 11.95
N PRO A 26 17.56 -34.43 10.70
CA PRO A 26 17.80 -35.76 10.16
C PRO A 26 19.32 -36.03 10.11
N PRO A 27 19.77 -37.26 10.40
CA PRO A 27 21.17 -37.65 10.28
C PRO A 27 21.77 -37.24 8.92
N PRO A 28 23.06 -36.86 8.86
CA PRO A 28 23.73 -36.54 7.59
C PRO A 28 23.60 -37.67 6.55
N GLU A 29 23.64 -38.92 7.02
CA GLU A 29 23.45 -40.12 6.20
C GLU A 29 22.08 -40.18 5.50
N GLU A 30 21.00 -39.72 6.15
CA GLU A 30 19.66 -39.66 5.52
C GLU A 30 19.61 -38.58 4.42
N ILE A 31 20.27 -37.44 4.65
CA ILE A 31 20.37 -36.35 3.67
C ILE A 31 21.15 -36.81 2.45
N ASP A 32 22.30 -37.47 2.65
CA ASP A 32 23.15 -37.93 1.54
C ASP A 32 22.58 -39.17 0.82
N ALA A 33 21.89 -40.08 1.52
CA ALA A 33 21.11 -41.14 0.90
C ALA A 33 19.94 -40.59 0.06
N PHE A 34 19.24 -39.56 0.56
CA PHE A 34 18.21 -38.85 -0.21
C PHE A 34 18.81 -38.19 -1.45
N ARG A 35 19.93 -37.46 -1.31
CA ARG A 35 20.66 -36.82 -2.43
C ARG A 35 21.08 -37.83 -3.48
N ALA A 36 21.65 -38.97 -3.09
CA ALA A 36 22.04 -40.03 -4.01
C ALA A 36 20.85 -40.58 -4.80
N LYS A 37 19.74 -40.87 -4.10
CA LYS A 37 18.49 -41.36 -4.73
C LYS A 37 17.86 -40.32 -5.67
N PHE A 38 17.83 -39.05 -5.27
CA PHE A 38 17.27 -37.96 -6.08
C PHE A 38 18.15 -37.62 -7.29
N SER A 39 19.49 -37.62 -7.12
CA SER A 39 20.45 -37.46 -8.21
C SER A 39 20.34 -38.59 -9.25
N SER A 40 20.13 -39.84 -8.80
CA SER A 40 19.85 -40.97 -9.68
C SER A 40 18.56 -40.78 -10.48
N LEU A 41 17.47 -40.33 -9.84
CA LEU A 41 16.20 -40.02 -10.52
C LEU A 41 16.36 -38.87 -11.55
N LEU A 42 17.01 -37.76 -11.18
CA LEU A 42 17.31 -36.66 -12.11
C LEU A 42 18.18 -37.10 -13.29
N SER A 43 19.13 -38.02 -13.04
CA SER A 43 19.99 -38.57 -14.08
C SER A 43 19.21 -39.44 -15.06
N ALA A 44 18.31 -40.31 -14.56
CA ALA A 44 17.47 -41.21 -15.35
C ALA A 44 16.37 -40.50 -16.16
N ILE A 45 15.88 -39.35 -15.69
CA ILE A 45 14.90 -38.52 -16.39
C ILE A 45 15.54 -37.71 -17.56
N ASP A 46 16.86 -37.49 -17.49
CA ASP A 46 17.65 -36.65 -18.40
C ASP A 46 17.03 -35.28 -18.74
N ARG A 47 16.52 -34.60 -17.71
CA ARG A 47 16.04 -33.21 -17.80
C ARG A 47 16.70 -32.35 -16.72
N ARG A 48 16.73 -31.03 -16.96
CA ARG A 48 17.10 -30.05 -15.95
C ARG A 48 15.88 -29.72 -15.09
N LEU A 49 15.97 -29.93 -13.78
CA LEU A 49 14.97 -29.47 -12.83
C LEU A 49 15.20 -27.98 -12.55
N VAL A 50 14.17 -27.16 -12.78
CA VAL A 50 14.17 -25.73 -12.42
C VAL A 50 13.17 -25.51 -11.30
N VAL A 51 13.64 -24.97 -10.18
CA VAL A 51 12.81 -24.71 -8.98
C VAL A 51 12.70 -23.19 -8.78
N PHE A 52 11.48 -22.66 -8.92
CA PHE A 52 11.18 -21.27 -8.58
C PHE A 52 10.76 -21.18 -7.12
N VAL A 53 11.33 -20.22 -6.40
CA VAL A 53 11.01 -19.92 -4.99
C VAL A 53 10.75 -18.43 -4.85
N ASP A 54 9.55 -18.04 -4.43
CA ASP A 54 9.08 -16.65 -4.38
C ASP A 54 8.51 -16.33 -2.98
N ASN A 55 8.54 -15.05 -2.59
CA ASN A 55 8.05 -14.51 -1.32
C ASN A 55 8.79 -14.95 -0.03
N LEU A 56 10.07 -15.37 -0.10
CA LEU A 56 10.87 -15.70 1.10
C LEU A 56 11.05 -14.51 2.06
N ASP A 57 11.01 -13.30 1.51
CA ASP A 57 11.00 -12.01 2.18
C ASP A 57 9.73 -11.73 3.02
N ARG A 58 8.63 -12.45 2.75
CA ARG A 58 7.37 -12.34 3.51
C ARG A 58 7.23 -13.37 4.63
N CYS A 59 8.15 -14.32 4.73
CA CYS A 59 8.21 -15.23 5.86
C CYS A 59 8.68 -14.50 7.12
N LEU A 60 8.31 -15.03 8.30
CA LEU A 60 8.94 -14.59 9.54
C LEU A 60 10.43 -14.97 9.51
N PRO A 61 11.36 -14.14 10.01
CA PRO A 61 12.80 -14.38 9.91
C PRO A 61 13.30 -15.80 10.26
N PRO A 62 12.81 -16.48 11.32
CA PRO A 62 13.22 -17.87 11.59
C PRO A 62 12.81 -18.86 10.50
N ASN A 63 11.68 -18.62 9.83
CA ASN A 63 11.19 -19.44 8.72
C ASN A 63 11.96 -19.13 7.42
N THR A 64 12.30 -17.85 7.18
CA THR A 64 13.15 -17.44 6.06
C THR A 64 14.51 -18.16 6.10
N ILE A 65 15.20 -18.12 7.24
CA ILE A 65 16.50 -18.80 7.40
C ILE A 65 16.35 -20.31 7.29
N ALA A 66 15.39 -20.93 7.98
CA ALA A 66 15.18 -22.38 7.89
C ALA A 66 14.84 -22.85 6.45
N THR A 67 14.17 -22.01 5.66
CA THR A 67 13.88 -22.30 4.23
C THR A 67 15.13 -22.16 3.37
N LEU A 68 15.96 -21.14 3.58
CA LEU A 68 17.23 -20.95 2.88
C LEU A 68 18.25 -22.07 3.22
N GLU A 69 18.32 -22.49 4.48
CA GLU A 69 19.14 -23.64 4.91
C GLU A 69 18.64 -24.96 4.32
N ALA A 70 17.32 -25.19 4.31
CA ALA A 70 16.75 -26.36 3.64
C ALA A 70 17.03 -26.34 2.14
N MET A 71 16.85 -25.20 1.46
CA MET A 71 17.21 -25.03 0.04
C MET A 71 18.69 -25.37 -0.20
N ARG A 72 19.59 -24.92 0.67
CA ARG A 72 21.03 -25.21 0.59
C ARG A 72 21.37 -26.71 0.65
N LEU A 73 20.49 -27.56 1.21
CA LEU A 73 20.67 -29.02 1.12
C LEU A 73 20.47 -29.55 -0.31
N PHE A 74 19.60 -28.91 -1.09
CA PHE A 74 19.22 -29.29 -2.46
C PHE A 74 19.98 -28.52 -3.57
N LEU A 75 20.47 -27.31 -3.30
CA LEU A 75 21.14 -26.41 -4.27
C LEU A 75 22.33 -27.06 -5.03
N PHE A 76 22.97 -28.08 -4.46
CA PHE A 76 24.21 -28.67 -4.99
C PHE A 76 23.99 -29.95 -5.82
N LEU A 77 22.75 -30.25 -6.23
CA LEU A 77 22.45 -31.45 -7.03
C LEU A 77 22.67 -31.22 -8.54
N PRO A 78 23.29 -32.17 -9.26
CA PRO A 78 23.52 -32.05 -10.70
C PRO A 78 22.20 -32.01 -11.48
N LYS A 79 22.22 -31.32 -12.63
CA LYS A 79 21.02 -31.03 -13.45
C LYS A 79 19.91 -30.26 -12.70
N THR A 80 20.20 -29.57 -11.60
CA THR A 80 19.24 -28.64 -10.96
C THR A 80 19.59 -27.17 -11.23
N ALA A 81 18.60 -26.28 -11.10
CA ALA A 81 18.75 -24.84 -11.05
C ALA A 81 17.64 -24.26 -10.15
N PHE A 82 17.99 -23.31 -9.28
CA PHE A 82 17.05 -22.65 -8.38
C PHE A 82 16.99 -21.16 -8.71
N ILE A 83 15.78 -20.62 -8.82
CA ILE A 83 15.51 -19.21 -9.12
C ILE A 83 14.77 -18.64 -7.91
N VAL A 84 15.40 -17.69 -7.22
CA VAL A 84 14.91 -17.14 -5.96
C VAL A 84 14.47 -15.69 -6.17
N ALA A 85 13.20 -15.42 -5.93
CA ALA A 85 12.62 -14.07 -5.93
C ALA A 85 12.34 -13.64 -4.48
N ALA A 86 13.05 -12.60 -4.03
CA ALA A 86 12.90 -11.99 -2.72
C ALA A 86 13.47 -10.56 -2.73
N ASP A 87 12.90 -9.68 -1.90
CA ASP A 87 13.52 -8.42 -1.50
C ASP A 87 14.81 -8.69 -0.68
N GLU A 88 15.95 -8.22 -1.19
CA GLU A 88 17.27 -8.46 -0.59
C GLU A 88 17.38 -7.87 0.83
N ASP A 89 16.84 -6.66 1.05
CA ASP A 89 16.94 -5.96 2.33
C ASP A 89 16.08 -6.63 3.40
N MET A 90 14.94 -7.20 3.01
CA MET A 90 14.11 -8.06 3.86
C MET A 90 14.81 -9.37 4.25
N ILE A 91 15.59 -10.00 3.34
CA ILE A 91 16.41 -11.17 3.71
C ILE A 91 17.58 -10.74 4.60
N ARG A 92 18.28 -9.63 4.30
CA ARG A 92 19.36 -9.06 5.14
C ARG A 92 18.87 -8.81 6.57
N HIS A 93 17.71 -8.16 6.73
CA HIS A 93 17.06 -7.97 8.03
C HIS A 93 16.76 -9.29 8.73
N SER A 94 16.27 -10.29 7.99
CA SER A 94 15.93 -11.61 8.53
C SER A 94 17.15 -12.36 9.06
N VAL A 95 18.27 -12.33 8.33
CA VAL A 95 19.57 -12.87 8.75
C VAL A 95 20.08 -12.15 10.00
N ALA A 96 20.13 -10.82 9.98
CA ALA A 96 20.62 -10.00 11.09
C ALA A 96 19.85 -10.28 12.40
N LYS A 97 18.52 -10.44 12.31
CA LYS A 97 17.66 -10.76 13.45
C LYS A 97 17.77 -12.20 13.94
N HIS A 98 18.08 -13.15 13.05
CA HIS A 98 18.27 -14.56 13.42
C HIS A 98 19.58 -14.79 14.20
N PHE A 99 20.66 -14.12 13.80
CA PHE A 99 21.99 -14.27 14.39
C PHE A 99 22.31 -13.25 15.51
N SER A 100 21.29 -12.58 16.07
CA SER A 100 21.42 -11.61 17.18
C SER A 100 22.36 -10.42 16.90
N GLY A 101 22.34 -9.90 15.67
CA GLY A 101 23.11 -8.71 15.27
C GLY A 101 24.59 -8.94 14.95
N PRO A 102 24.96 -9.88 14.06
CA PRO A 102 26.30 -9.90 13.51
C PRO A 102 26.50 -8.70 12.57
N GLY A 103 27.72 -8.13 12.52
CA GLY A 103 28.00 -7.00 11.62
C GLY A 103 27.79 -7.33 10.14
N ASP A 104 27.39 -6.32 9.34
CA ASP A 104 26.85 -6.43 7.97
C ASP A 104 27.63 -7.31 6.98
N ARG A 105 28.94 -7.49 7.19
CA ARG A 105 29.75 -8.42 6.41
C ARG A 105 29.22 -9.85 6.50
N HIS A 106 28.95 -10.37 7.70
CA HIS A 106 28.40 -11.72 7.90
C HIS A 106 27.01 -11.90 7.26
N VAL A 107 26.23 -10.83 7.18
CA VAL A 107 24.89 -10.83 6.56
C VAL A 107 25.01 -10.93 5.03
N SER A 108 25.94 -10.18 4.45
CA SER A 108 26.23 -10.19 3.00
C SER A 108 26.85 -11.53 2.57
N ASP A 109 27.88 -11.97 3.32
CA ASP A 109 28.54 -13.27 3.22
C ASP A 109 27.57 -14.46 3.18
N TYR A 110 26.43 -14.38 3.88
CA TYR A 110 25.43 -15.46 3.92
C TYR A 110 24.70 -15.59 2.58
N LEU A 111 24.34 -14.46 1.96
CA LEU A 111 23.67 -14.42 0.65
C LEU A 111 24.62 -14.84 -0.48
N ASP A 112 25.85 -14.32 -0.48
CA ASP A 112 26.86 -14.63 -1.51
C ASP A 112 27.27 -16.11 -1.51
N LYS A 113 27.14 -16.81 -0.37
CA LYS A 113 27.39 -18.26 -0.23
C LYS A 113 26.20 -19.13 -0.66
N LEU A 114 25.06 -18.53 -1.02
CA LEU A 114 23.81 -19.21 -1.37
C LEU A 114 23.31 -18.86 -2.79
N ILE A 115 23.53 -17.63 -3.25
CA ILE A 115 23.11 -17.13 -4.57
C ILE A 115 24.32 -17.03 -5.51
N ASN A 116 24.48 -18.02 -6.40
CA ASN A 116 25.63 -18.04 -7.33
C ASN A 116 25.61 -16.92 -8.39
N VAL A 117 24.43 -16.41 -8.75
CA VAL A 117 24.25 -15.36 -9.78
C VAL A 117 23.16 -14.39 -9.31
N PRO A 118 23.52 -13.26 -8.68
CA PRO A 118 22.54 -12.26 -8.25
C PRO A 118 22.05 -11.43 -9.44
N VAL A 119 20.77 -11.58 -9.81
CA VAL A 119 20.12 -10.80 -10.86
C VAL A 119 19.23 -9.73 -10.22
N ARG A 120 19.72 -8.48 -10.16
CA ARG A 120 18.93 -7.33 -9.70
C ARG A 120 17.95 -6.92 -10.80
N VAL A 121 16.65 -6.92 -10.49
CA VAL A 121 15.62 -6.39 -11.40
C VAL A 121 15.70 -4.86 -11.40
N PRO A 122 15.91 -4.18 -12.54
CA PRO A 122 15.97 -2.72 -12.59
C PRO A 122 14.60 -2.09 -12.33
N LYS A 123 14.60 -0.82 -11.91
CA LYS A 123 13.39 0.02 -11.92
C LYS A 123 13.01 0.31 -13.37
N LEU A 124 11.72 0.50 -13.65
CA LEU A 124 11.26 0.88 -14.98
C LEU A 124 11.67 2.33 -15.27
N GLY A 125 12.23 2.59 -16.45
CA GLY A 125 12.37 3.93 -16.99
C GLY A 125 11.08 4.41 -17.63
N LEU A 126 11.12 5.60 -18.25
CA LEU A 126 9.95 6.20 -18.87
C LEU A 126 9.36 5.31 -19.98
N GLN A 127 10.19 4.75 -20.85
CA GLN A 127 9.72 3.96 -21.98
C GLN A 127 9.08 2.64 -21.52
N GLU A 128 9.63 2.00 -20.49
CA GLU A 128 9.06 0.80 -19.90
C GLU A 128 7.75 1.11 -19.15
N VAL A 129 7.63 2.28 -18.50
CA VAL A 129 6.37 2.74 -17.89
C VAL A 129 5.31 3.00 -18.97
N ARG A 130 5.63 3.74 -20.04
CA ARG A 130 4.73 3.97 -21.19
C ARG A 130 4.22 2.64 -21.77
N ALA A 131 5.14 1.74 -22.12
CA ALA A 131 4.82 0.42 -22.65
C ALA A 131 3.95 -0.43 -21.69
N TYR A 132 4.25 -0.39 -20.39
CA TYR A 132 3.45 -1.07 -19.37
C TYR A 132 2.02 -0.52 -19.27
N LEU A 133 1.86 0.80 -19.30
CA LEU A 133 0.57 1.47 -19.27
C LEU A 133 -0.25 1.20 -20.54
N PHE A 134 0.37 1.21 -21.72
CA PHE A 134 -0.28 0.85 -22.98
C PHE A 134 -0.74 -0.63 -22.99
N MET A 135 0.09 -1.56 -22.50
CA MET A 135 -0.34 -2.96 -22.31
C MET A 135 -1.48 -3.10 -21.30
N LEU A 136 -1.52 -2.29 -20.23
CA LEU A 136 -2.65 -2.28 -19.29
C LEU A 136 -3.94 -1.70 -19.91
N ALA A 137 -3.84 -0.68 -20.76
CA ALA A 137 -4.99 -0.14 -21.49
C ALA A 137 -5.53 -1.16 -22.51
N ALA A 138 -4.65 -1.81 -23.27
CA ALA A 138 -5.00 -2.81 -24.28
C ALA A 138 -5.60 -4.09 -23.65
N SER A 139 -4.93 -4.68 -22.66
CA SER A 139 -5.41 -5.90 -21.95
C SER A 139 -6.63 -5.69 -21.04
N GLN A 140 -7.18 -4.47 -21.00
CA GLN A 140 -8.45 -4.14 -20.36
C GLN A 140 -9.46 -3.51 -21.33
N GLY A 141 -9.17 -3.53 -22.64
CA GLY A 141 -10.14 -3.35 -23.70
C GLY A 141 -10.73 -4.69 -24.15
N ASP A 142 -11.88 -4.63 -24.81
CA ASP A 142 -12.48 -5.76 -25.51
C ASP A 142 -11.86 -5.82 -26.92
N LEU A 143 -10.68 -6.44 -27.01
CA LEU A 143 -9.80 -6.44 -28.20
C LEU A 143 -9.36 -7.87 -28.54
N GLY A 144 -8.95 -8.12 -29.79
CA GLY A 144 -8.43 -9.42 -30.21
C GLY A 144 -7.11 -9.77 -29.50
N GLU A 145 -6.97 -11.02 -29.06
CA GLU A 145 -5.74 -11.49 -28.40
C GLU A 145 -4.52 -11.34 -29.34
N ASP A 146 -4.70 -11.59 -30.64
CA ASP A 146 -3.68 -11.39 -31.68
C ASP A 146 -3.22 -9.93 -31.79
N ASP A 147 -4.15 -8.96 -31.72
CA ASP A 147 -3.83 -7.52 -31.80
C ASP A 147 -3.02 -7.05 -30.58
N VAL A 148 -3.36 -7.58 -29.39
CA VAL A 148 -2.67 -7.29 -28.13
C VAL A 148 -1.29 -7.97 -28.09
N GLU A 149 -1.13 -9.14 -28.72
CA GLU A 149 0.17 -9.80 -28.90
C GLU A 149 1.05 -9.09 -29.94
N GLU A 150 0.48 -8.62 -31.05
CA GLU A 150 1.17 -7.78 -32.06
C GLU A 150 1.73 -6.49 -31.41
N LEU A 151 0.93 -5.82 -30.58
CA LEU A 151 1.39 -4.71 -29.75
C LEU A 151 2.50 -5.12 -28.78
N ARG A 152 2.35 -6.23 -28.05
CA ARG A 152 3.35 -6.69 -27.08
C ARG A 152 4.71 -6.97 -27.73
N LEU A 153 4.72 -7.62 -28.88
CA LEU A 153 5.93 -7.90 -29.66
C LEU A 153 6.57 -6.60 -30.17
N THR A 154 5.77 -5.65 -30.65
CA THR A 154 6.23 -4.35 -31.14
C THR A 154 6.84 -3.50 -30.03
N LEU A 155 6.21 -3.44 -28.86
CA LEU A 155 6.74 -2.78 -27.67
C LEU A 155 8.07 -3.40 -27.22
N ILE A 156 8.19 -4.72 -27.21
CA ILE A 156 9.45 -5.41 -26.88
C ILE A 156 10.54 -5.12 -27.92
N ALA A 157 10.19 -4.95 -29.20
CA ALA A 157 11.14 -4.57 -30.24
C ALA A 157 11.68 -3.14 -30.06
N LYS A 158 10.80 -2.14 -29.84
CA LYS A 158 11.22 -0.75 -29.56
C LYS A 158 12.00 -0.65 -28.23
N LEU A 159 11.57 -1.31 -27.15
CA LEU A 159 12.27 -1.29 -25.87
C LEU A 159 13.69 -1.90 -25.92
N ARG A 160 13.96 -2.86 -26.81
CA ARG A 160 15.32 -3.38 -27.04
C ARG A 160 16.25 -2.40 -27.78
N ARG A 161 15.70 -1.30 -28.30
CA ARG A 161 16.38 -0.25 -29.06
C ARG A 161 16.30 1.13 -28.39
N SER A 162 15.85 1.21 -27.14
CA SER A 162 15.73 2.46 -26.36
C SER A 162 17.04 3.21 -26.10
N TRP A 163 18.18 2.64 -26.51
CA TRP A 163 19.51 3.24 -26.52
C TRP A 163 19.88 3.93 -27.85
N SER A 164 19.03 3.84 -28.87
CA SER A 164 19.22 4.44 -30.20
C SER A 164 18.27 5.62 -30.43
N ASP A 165 18.54 6.43 -31.46
CA ASP A 165 17.74 7.61 -31.82
C ASP A 165 16.34 7.29 -32.41
N GLU A 166 15.83 6.06 -32.22
CA GLU A 166 14.47 5.65 -32.63
C GLU A 166 13.43 6.32 -31.71
N PRO A 167 12.41 7.03 -32.25
CA PRO A 167 11.49 7.80 -31.41
C PRO A 167 10.60 6.91 -30.52
N PRO A 168 10.23 7.38 -29.31
CA PRO A 168 9.27 6.73 -28.42
C PRO A 168 7.99 6.30 -29.14
N ILE A 169 7.38 5.20 -28.68
CA ILE A 169 6.11 4.75 -29.28
C ILE A 169 4.98 5.74 -28.94
N THR A 170 4.22 6.19 -29.95
CA THR A 170 3.12 7.16 -29.77
C THR A 170 1.76 6.48 -29.62
N VAL A 171 0.76 7.21 -29.13
CA VAL A 171 -0.62 6.70 -29.02
C VAL A 171 -1.22 6.39 -30.40
N GLU A 172 -0.82 7.10 -31.45
CA GLU A 172 -1.21 6.86 -32.84
C GLU A 172 -0.68 5.52 -33.35
N GLU A 173 0.60 5.22 -33.12
CA GLU A 173 1.20 3.93 -33.47
C GLU A 173 0.48 2.78 -32.73
N VAL A 174 0.26 2.93 -31.42
CA VAL A 174 -0.46 1.91 -30.62
C VAL A 174 -1.91 1.74 -31.09
N ALA A 175 -2.61 2.83 -31.38
CA ALA A 175 -3.99 2.80 -31.88
C ALA A 175 -4.09 2.20 -33.29
N ALA A 176 -3.09 2.38 -34.15
CA ALA A 176 -3.02 1.77 -35.46
C ALA A 176 -2.80 0.25 -35.38
N ILE A 177 -1.87 -0.22 -34.53
CA ILE A 177 -1.63 -1.65 -34.29
C ILE A 177 -2.91 -2.33 -33.75
N LEU A 178 -3.53 -1.73 -32.73
CA LEU A 178 -4.76 -2.20 -32.12
C LEU A 178 -6.03 -1.93 -32.98
N LYS A 179 -5.89 -1.45 -34.23
CA LYS A 179 -6.97 -1.18 -35.19
C LYS A 179 -8.12 -0.32 -34.62
N LEU A 180 -7.81 0.61 -33.71
CA LEU A 180 -8.80 1.40 -32.95
C LEU A 180 -9.44 2.52 -33.79
N SER A 181 -10.76 2.61 -33.73
CA SER A 181 -11.48 3.80 -34.23
C SER A 181 -11.26 5.01 -33.32
N SER A 182 -11.40 6.22 -33.88
CA SER A 182 -11.17 7.49 -33.17
C SER A 182 -12.03 7.68 -31.92
N SER A 183 -13.19 7.01 -31.85
CA SER A 183 -14.14 7.04 -30.73
C SER A 183 -14.04 5.83 -29.79
N HIS A 184 -13.04 4.94 -29.97
CA HIS A 184 -12.94 3.74 -29.16
C HIS A 184 -12.50 4.04 -27.72
N ALA A 185 -13.15 3.44 -26.73
CA ALA A 185 -12.90 3.71 -25.30
C ALA A 185 -11.45 3.41 -24.87
N VAL A 186 -10.75 2.50 -25.57
CA VAL A 186 -9.33 2.23 -25.33
C VAL A 186 -8.45 3.41 -25.76
N ARG A 187 -8.83 4.20 -26.76
CA ARG A 187 -8.01 5.35 -27.20
C ARG A 187 -7.92 6.42 -26.11
N GLY A 188 -9.06 6.87 -25.56
CA GLY A 188 -9.08 7.80 -24.43
C GLY A 188 -8.36 7.27 -23.17
N ASN A 189 -8.33 5.94 -22.98
CA ASN A 189 -7.48 5.33 -21.95
C ASN A 189 -5.99 5.52 -22.30
N LEU A 190 -5.55 5.25 -23.53
CA LEU A 190 -4.16 5.44 -23.97
C LEU A 190 -3.70 6.90 -23.85
N ASP A 191 -4.55 7.86 -24.23
CA ASP A 191 -4.29 9.30 -24.08
C ASP A 191 -4.09 9.66 -22.59
N THR A 192 -4.96 9.14 -21.70
CA THR A 192 -4.85 9.31 -20.24
C THR A 192 -3.60 8.61 -19.67
N MET A 193 -3.22 7.46 -20.21
CA MET A 193 -2.01 6.72 -19.81
C MET A 193 -0.73 7.47 -20.18
N GLU A 194 -0.67 8.01 -21.39
CA GLU A 194 0.47 8.80 -21.89
C GLU A 194 0.71 10.03 -20.99
N LEU A 195 -0.36 10.78 -20.68
CA LEU A 195 -0.34 11.93 -19.79
C LEU A 195 0.28 11.61 -18.42
N VAL A 196 -0.11 10.50 -17.79
CA VAL A 196 0.43 10.11 -16.47
C VAL A 196 1.80 9.42 -16.55
N ALA A 197 2.24 8.93 -17.72
CA ALA A 197 3.44 8.11 -17.85
C ALA A 197 4.71 8.83 -17.36
N ASN A 198 4.90 10.09 -17.77
CA ASN A 198 6.02 10.94 -17.33
C ASN A 198 6.09 11.03 -15.80
N GLN A 199 4.96 11.35 -15.17
CA GLN A 199 4.88 11.53 -13.72
C GLN A 199 5.02 10.21 -12.95
N LEU A 200 4.54 9.09 -13.49
CA LEU A 200 4.68 7.78 -12.85
C LEU A 200 6.08 7.17 -12.99
N ALA A 201 6.84 7.56 -14.01
CA ALA A 201 8.26 7.22 -14.13
C ALA A 201 9.10 7.97 -13.07
N TYR A 202 8.97 9.30 -13.02
CA TYR A 202 9.92 10.15 -12.30
C TYR A 202 9.50 10.61 -10.90
N ALA A 203 8.21 10.57 -10.53
CA ALA A 203 7.80 11.01 -9.20
C ALA A 203 8.45 10.15 -8.10
N GLU A 204 9.05 10.81 -7.10
CA GLU A 204 9.87 10.23 -6.04
C GLU A 204 9.18 9.08 -5.27
N ARG A 205 7.84 9.08 -5.24
CA ARG A 205 7.02 8.06 -4.55
C ARG A 205 6.55 6.90 -5.42
N VAL A 206 6.73 6.99 -6.73
CA VAL A 206 6.30 5.96 -7.69
C VAL A 206 7.51 5.25 -8.27
N GLN A 207 8.53 6.00 -8.74
CA GLN A 207 9.80 5.49 -9.26
C GLN A 207 9.63 4.31 -10.25
N GLY A 208 8.65 4.41 -11.16
CA GLY A 208 8.31 3.37 -12.13
C GLY A 208 7.77 2.05 -11.55
N ASN A 209 7.42 1.98 -10.25
CA ASN A 209 7.01 0.74 -9.60
C ASN A 209 5.66 0.21 -10.15
N PRO A 210 5.63 -0.95 -10.85
CA PRO A 210 4.43 -1.43 -11.53
C PRO A 210 3.23 -1.67 -10.59
N ARG A 211 3.51 -2.04 -9.34
CA ARG A 211 2.48 -2.29 -8.31
C ARG A 211 1.88 -1.00 -7.77
N ILE A 212 2.65 0.10 -7.71
CA ILE A 212 2.13 1.42 -7.34
C ILE A 212 1.32 2.00 -8.50
N VAL A 213 1.84 1.90 -9.73
CA VAL A 213 1.14 2.29 -10.97
C VAL A 213 -0.22 1.58 -11.07
N LYS A 214 -0.26 0.25 -11.04
CA LYS A 214 -1.52 -0.51 -11.14
C LYS A 214 -2.50 -0.22 -9.99
N ARG A 215 -2.01 0.09 -8.78
CA ARG A 215 -2.87 0.55 -7.67
C ARG A 215 -3.51 1.91 -7.96
N LEU A 216 -2.75 2.86 -8.50
CA LEU A 216 -3.26 4.19 -8.84
C LEU A 216 -4.32 4.11 -9.93
N LEU A 217 -4.07 3.37 -11.01
CA LEU A 217 -5.06 3.17 -12.10
C LEU A 217 -6.34 2.51 -11.58
N ASN A 218 -6.23 1.53 -10.68
CA ASN A 218 -7.41 0.93 -10.04
C ASN A 218 -8.20 1.93 -9.18
N VAL A 219 -7.52 2.88 -8.50
CA VAL A 219 -8.19 3.95 -7.74
C VAL A 219 -8.89 4.94 -8.68
N ILE A 220 -8.22 5.36 -9.76
CA ILE A 220 -8.79 6.26 -10.79
C ILE A 220 -10.04 5.64 -11.41
N ARG A 221 -9.95 4.40 -11.92
CA ARG A 221 -11.08 3.67 -12.51
C ARG A 221 -12.24 3.46 -11.54
N MET A 222 -11.95 3.15 -10.28
CA MET A 222 -12.99 2.98 -9.26
C MET A 222 -13.68 4.30 -8.91
N ARG A 223 -12.92 5.40 -8.79
CA ARG A 223 -13.46 6.76 -8.65
C ARG A 223 -14.33 7.14 -9.85
N ALA A 224 -13.85 6.95 -11.08
CA ALA A 224 -14.59 7.26 -12.30
C ALA A 224 -15.86 6.40 -12.47
N ALA A 225 -15.87 5.15 -11.99
CA ALA A 225 -17.07 4.32 -11.94
C ALA A 225 -18.10 4.83 -10.91
N VAL A 226 -17.65 5.24 -9.72
CA VAL A 226 -18.54 5.84 -8.69
C VAL A 226 -19.07 7.21 -9.14
N ALA A 227 -18.23 8.05 -9.75
CA ALA A 227 -18.59 9.36 -10.30
C ALA A 227 -19.70 9.21 -11.36
N ARG A 228 -19.50 8.34 -12.36
CA ARG A 228 -20.51 8.03 -13.38
C ARG A 228 -21.81 7.50 -12.76
N ARG A 229 -21.73 6.56 -11.80
CA ARG A 229 -22.92 6.00 -11.13
C ARG A 229 -23.70 7.03 -10.30
N ARG A 230 -23.01 8.05 -9.77
CA ARG A 230 -23.62 9.19 -9.05
C ARG A 230 -23.97 10.38 -9.96
N LYS A 231 -23.75 10.28 -11.28
CA LYS A 231 -23.93 11.38 -12.25
C LYS A 231 -23.13 12.65 -11.90
N MET A 232 -21.94 12.50 -11.32
CA MET A 232 -21.04 13.61 -11.04
C MET A 232 -20.44 14.15 -12.36
N PRO A 233 -20.27 15.49 -12.52
CA PRO A 233 -19.89 16.12 -13.78
C PRO A 233 -18.36 16.14 -14.01
N PHE A 234 -17.70 14.99 -13.85
CA PHE A 234 -16.24 14.86 -13.98
C PHE A 234 -15.87 13.71 -14.92
N ASP A 235 -14.80 13.90 -15.68
CA ASP A 235 -14.19 12.89 -16.52
C ASP A 235 -13.18 12.02 -15.75
N GLU A 236 -12.57 11.04 -16.43
CA GLU A 236 -11.54 10.20 -15.83
C GLU A 236 -10.18 10.93 -15.72
N SER A 237 -9.94 11.93 -16.57
CA SER A 237 -8.71 12.73 -16.64
C SER A 237 -8.52 13.66 -15.43
N LEU A 238 -9.55 14.41 -15.02
CA LEU A 238 -9.51 15.24 -13.81
C LEU A 238 -9.37 14.39 -12.55
N ILE A 239 -10.05 13.23 -12.52
CA ILE A 239 -9.90 12.23 -11.46
C ILE A 239 -8.47 11.68 -11.43
N ALA A 240 -7.82 11.47 -12.59
CA ALA A 240 -6.42 11.07 -12.69
C ALA A 240 -5.46 12.15 -12.18
N LYS A 241 -5.61 13.41 -12.63
CA LYS A 241 -4.79 14.56 -12.18
C LYS A 241 -4.85 14.71 -10.65
N LEU A 242 -6.03 14.63 -10.03
CA LEU A 242 -6.17 14.69 -8.57
C LEU A 242 -5.66 13.42 -7.84
N ALA A 243 -5.91 12.22 -8.37
CA ALA A 243 -5.39 10.99 -7.76
C ALA A 243 -3.86 10.88 -7.82
N LEU A 244 -3.23 11.49 -8.83
CA LEU A 244 -1.79 11.63 -8.97
C LEU A 244 -1.22 12.58 -7.90
N PHE A 245 -1.83 13.75 -7.68
CA PHE A 245 -1.47 14.66 -6.58
C PHE A 245 -1.50 13.93 -5.24
N GLU A 246 -2.61 13.25 -4.91
CA GLU A 246 -2.77 12.48 -3.67
C GLU A 246 -1.76 11.33 -3.50
N ARG A 247 -1.15 10.85 -4.60
CA ARG A 247 -0.13 9.79 -4.57
C ARG A 247 1.28 10.36 -4.33
N CYS A 248 1.58 11.49 -4.95
CA CYS A 248 2.93 12.06 -4.97
C CYS A 248 3.19 13.04 -3.82
N MET A 249 2.18 13.80 -3.41
CA MET A 249 2.30 14.83 -2.36
C MET A 249 2.23 14.25 -0.94
N ASP A 250 2.81 14.93 0.06
CA ASP A 250 2.68 14.53 1.47
C ASP A 250 1.35 14.98 2.12
N GLY A 251 1.11 14.50 3.35
CA GLY A 251 -0.14 14.76 4.07
C GLY A 251 -0.35 16.23 4.43
N GLU A 252 0.71 17.06 4.45
CA GLU A 252 0.60 18.49 4.70
C GLU A 252 0.14 19.22 3.45
N ALA A 253 0.73 18.89 2.29
CA ALA A 253 0.28 19.38 0.99
C ALA A 253 -1.15 18.92 0.61
N ILE A 254 -1.52 17.68 0.93
CA ILE A 254 -2.88 17.17 0.71
C ILE A 254 -3.89 17.89 1.63
N ARG A 255 -3.52 18.16 2.89
CA ARG A 255 -4.35 18.97 3.80
C ARG A 255 -4.50 20.41 3.32
N SER A 256 -3.43 21.08 2.92
CA SER A 256 -3.52 22.47 2.45
C SER A 256 -4.34 22.58 1.17
N PHE A 257 -4.25 21.62 0.25
CA PHE A 257 -5.17 21.54 -0.90
C PHE A 257 -6.62 21.36 -0.45
N GLY A 258 -6.88 20.44 0.49
CA GLY A 258 -8.21 20.24 1.07
C GLY A 258 -8.78 21.49 1.76
N ARG A 259 -7.95 22.31 2.41
CA ARG A 259 -8.36 23.62 2.97
C ARG A 259 -8.76 24.58 1.84
N LEU A 260 -7.91 24.76 0.82
CA LEU A 260 -8.20 25.63 -0.33
C LEU A 260 -9.52 25.25 -1.04
N VAL A 261 -9.84 23.96 -1.17
CA VAL A 261 -11.12 23.48 -1.75
C VAL A 261 -12.34 23.86 -0.90
N ASN A 262 -12.19 23.91 0.43
CA ASN A 262 -13.28 24.24 1.36
C ASN A 262 -13.45 25.76 1.58
N GLU A 263 -12.35 26.51 1.49
CA GLU A 263 -12.31 27.97 1.69
C GLU A 263 -12.71 28.75 0.42
N ALA A 264 -12.60 28.14 -0.75
CA ALA A 264 -12.96 28.73 -2.05
C ALA A 264 -14.48 28.86 -2.27
N ASP A 265 -14.93 30.01 -2.81
CA ASP A 265 -16.33 30.18 -3.22
C ASP A 265 -16.70 29.14 -4.29
N LYS A 266 -17.82 28.45 -4.05
CA LYS A 266 -18.33 27.33 -4.86
C LYS A 266 -17.26 26.26 -5.18
N GLY A 267 -16.20 26.14 -4.38
CA GLY A 267 -15.13 25.16 -4.58
C GLY A 267 -14.17 25.46 -5.74
N LYS A 268 -14.19 26.68 -6.29
CA LYS A 268 -13.35 27.12 -7.41
C LYS A 268 -12.12 27.85 -6.90
N ILE A 269 -10.94 27.25 -7.04
CA ILE A 269 -9.71 27.80 -6.46
C ILE A 269 -9.05 28.77 -7.44
N ASP A 270 -9.19 30.07 -7.19
CA ASP A 270 -8.57 31.13 -8.00
C ASP A 270 -7.04 31.04 -8.05
N LEU A 271 -6.41 30.49 -7.01
CA LEU A 271 -4.97 30.21 -7.01
C LEU A 271 -4.55 29.19 -8.09
N LEU A 272 -5.36 28.17 -8.36
CA LEU A 272 -5.09 27.25 -9.47
C LEU A 272 -5.28 27.95 -10.82
N THR A 273 -6.32 28.78 -10.95
CA THR A 273 -6.56 29.59 -12.15
C THR A 273 -5.38 30.54 -12.44
N ARG A 274 -4.68 31.06 -11.41
CA ARG A 274 -3.44 31.83 -11.61
C ARG A 274 -2.26 30.93 -11.95
N LEU A 275 -1.99 29.89 -11.16
CA LEU A 275 -0.84 28.99 -11.36
C LEU A 275 -0.85 28.29 -12.72
N GLU A 276 -2.03 27.88 -13.23
CA GLU A 276 -2.18 27.26 -14.55
C GLU A 276 -2.13 28.29 -15.71
N ALA A 277 -2.14 29.60 -15.41
CA ALA A 277 -2.00 30.68 -16.40
C ALA A 277 -0.57 31.26 -16.49
N ILE A 278 0.38 30.79 -15.67
CA ILE A 278 1.79 31.24 -15.74
C ILE A 278 2.46 30.59 -16.99
N PRO A 279 3.24 31.35 -17.79
CA PRO A 279 3.96 30.80 -18.94
C PRO A 279 4.91 29.66 -18.55
N HIS A 280 5.09 28.69 -19.45
CA HIS A 280 5.84 27.46 -19.16
C HIS A 280 7.32 27.69 -18.77
N ASP A 281 7.90 28.82 -19.17
CA ASP A 281 9.29 29.20 -18.92
C ASP A 281 9.48 30.07 -17.65
N ASP A 282 8.39 30.48 -16.97
CA ASP A 282 8.44 31.34 -15.77
C ASP A 282 8.28 30.53 -14.47
N ASP A 283 9.29 29.71 -14.21
CA ASP A 283 9.36 28.86 -13.00
C ASP A 283 9.55 29.69 -11.70
N GLU A 284 10.01 30.94 -11.77
CA GLU A 284 10.16 31.83 -10.60
C GLU A 284 8.82 32.40 -10.13
N SER A 285 7.94 32.82 -11.04
CA SER A 285 6.57 33.23 -10.66
C SER A 285 5.78 32.06 -10.05
N ILE A 286 6.00 30.83 -10.54
CA ILE A 286 5.41 29.61 -9.97
C ILE A 286 5.90 29.39 -8.52
N GLU A 287 7.20 29.53 -8.23
CA GLU A 287 7.73 29.39 -6.85
C GLU A 287 7.07 30.37 -5.86
N ASN A 288 6.84 31.62 -6.29
CA ASN A 288 6.33 32.68 -5.43
C ASN A 288 4.82 32.56 -5.10
N GLU A 289 4.02 31.98 -5.99
CA GLU A 289 2.58 31.77 -5.78
C GLU A 289 2.23 30.43 -5.08
N ILE A 290 3.10 29.41 -5.17
CA ILE A 290 2.85 28.09 -4.57
C ILE A 290 2.79 28.15 -3.01
N PRO A 291 1.80 27.51 -2.35
CA PRO A 291 1.73 27.40 -0.89
C PRO A 291 2.97 26.74 -0.27
N LYS A 292 3.38 27.20 0.92
CA LYS A 292 4.60 26.72 1.61
C LYS A 292 4.66 25.20 1.78
N GLU A 293 3.53 24.55 2.05
CA GLU A 293 3.43 23.10 2.17
C GLU A 293 3.71 22.35 0.86
N TRP A 294 3.55 23.01 -0.30
CA TRP A 294 3.77 22.43 -1.63
C TRP A 294 5.17 22.70 -2.19
N GLN A 295 5.84 23.78 -1.75
CA GLN A 295 7.17 24.19 -2.25
C GLN A 295 8.24 23.09 -2.19
N LYS A 296 8.13 22.17 -1.23
CA LYS A 296 8.99 20.97 -1.08
C LYS A 296 8.92 20.00 -2.26
N HIS A 297 7.80 20.00 -3.00
CA HIS A 297 7.53 19.09 -4.12
C HIS A 297 7.50 19.83 -5.47
N ARG A 298 8.17 21.00 -5.55
CA ARG A 298 8.11 21.93 -6.69
C ARG A 298 8.23 21.28 -8.07
N PRO A 299 9.20 20.39 -8.38
CA PRO A 299 9.32 19.81 -9.73
C PRO A 299 8.09 19.00 -10.13
N PHE A 300 7.52 18.24 -9.19
CA PHE A 300 6.26 17.54 -9.42
C PHE A 300 5.10 18.51 -9.61
N ILE A 301 5.00 19.60 -8.82
CA ILE A 301 3.92 20.57 -8.95
C ILE A 301 3.98 21.33 -10.28
N GLN A 302 5.16 21.73 -10.75
CA GLN A 302 5.35 22.39 -12.05
C GLN A 302 4.81 21.52 -13.19
N ASP A 303 5.24 20.26 -13.25
CA ASP A 303 4.75 19.33 -14.29
C ASP A 303 3.28 18.93 -14.09
N TRP A 304 2.80 18.86 -12.85
CA TRP A 304 1.41 18.51 -12.53
C TRP A 304 0.42 19.61 -12.93
N LEU A 305 0.80 20.89 -12.78
CA LEU A 305 0.02 22.02 -13.28
C LEU A 305 -0.07 21.99 -14.82
N ARG A 306 1.03 21.63 -15.50
CA ARG A 306 1.11 21.45 -16.97
C ARG A 306 0.26 20.28 -17.53
N LEU A 307 -0.39 19.46 -16.69
CA LEU A 307 -1.28 18.38 -17.15
C LEU A 307 -2.69 18.89 -17.46
N GLU A 308 -3.28 18.44 -18.56
CA GLU A 308 -4.73 18.62 -18.80
C GLU A 308 -5.58 17.60 -18.00
N PRO A 309 -6.84 17.91 -17.63
CA PRO A 309 -7.50 19.21 -17.79
C PRO A 309 -7.01 20.24 -16.77
N ALA A 310 -7.06 21.52 -17.14
CA ALA A 310 -7.00 22.64 -16.20
C ALA A 310 -8.01 22.45 -15.05
N LEU A 311 -7.59 22.76 -13.82
CA LEU A 311 -8.41 22.71 -12.59
C LEU A 311 -8.97 24.10 -12.22
N GLY A 312 -8.38 25.17 -12.75
CA GLY A 312 -8.83 26.54 -12.60
C GLY A 312 -10.30 26.72 -12.93
N GLY A 313 -11.05 27.33 -12.00
CA GLY A 313 -12.49 27.56 -12.17
C GLY A 313 -13.39 26.32 -12.13
N VAL A 314 -12.89 25.11 -11.85
CA VAL A 314 -13.72 23.90 -11.63
C VAL A 314 -14.14 23.77 -10.16
N ASP A 315 -15.36 23.28 -9.88
CA ASP A 315 -15.79 22.95 -8.51
C ASP A 315 -15.21 21.59 -8.09
N LEU A 316 -14.12 21.61 -7.33
CA LEU A 316 -13.39 20.40 -6.94
C LEU A 316 -14.03 19.65 -5.75
N ARG A 317 -15.00 20.25 -5.04
CA ARG A 317 -15.52 19.74 -3.76
C ARG A 317 -16.08 18.32 -3.85
N ALA A 318 -16.80 18.03 -4.94
CA ALA A 318 -17.39 16.71 -5.14
C ALA A 318 -16.34 15.63 -5.51
N VAL A 319 -15.18 16.01 -6.08
CA VAL A 319 -14.07 15.08 -6.35
C VAL A 319 -13.23 14.83 -5.10
N PHE A 320 -13.05 15.84 -4.24
CA PHE A 320 -12.46 15.66 -2.90
C PHE A 320 -13.35 14.84 -1.96
N TYR A 321 -14.68 15.00 -2.05
CA TYR A 321 -15.61 14.10 -1.35
C TYR A 321 -15.50 12.66 -1.87
N LEU A 322 -15.48 12.48 -3.19
CA LEU A 322 -15.23 11.18 -3.83
C LEU A 322 -13.88 10.59 -3.39
N SER A 323 -12.82 11.40 -3.26
CA SER A 323 -11.49 10.93 -2.89
C SER A 323 -11.47 10.40 -1.45
N ARG A 324 -12.10 11.12 -0.50
CA ARG A 324 -12.28 10.70 0.90
C ARG A 324 -13.01 9.36 1.05
N GLU A 325 -14.05 9.10 0.25
CA GLU A 325 -14.80 7.83 0.32
C GLU A 325 -14.12 6.65 -0.38
N THR A 326 -13.19 6.90 -1.30
CA THR A 326 -12.58 5.86 -2.17
C THR A 326 -11.13 5.53 -1.84
N LEU A 327 -10.51 6.27 -0.92
CA LEU A 327 -9.22 5.90 -0.35
C LEU A 327 -9.35 4.56 0.41
N PRO A 328 -8.60 3.50 0.05
CA PRO A 328 -8.46 2.36 0.95
C PRO A 328 -7.82 2.83 2.26
N ILE A 329 -8.12 2.15 3.37
CA ILE A 329 -7.75 2.56 4.75
C ILE A 329 -6.24 2.41 4.99
N GLN A 330 -5.44 3.24 4.32
CA GLN A 330 -4.01 3.40 4.51
C GLN A 330 -3.78 4.53 5.52
N SER A 331 -3.74 4.16 6.81
CA SER A 331 -3.38 5.04 7.94
C SER A 331 -4.08 6.41 7.96
N VAL A 332 -5.20 6.53 8.69
CA VAL A 332 -5.91 7.80 8.91
C VAL A 332 -5.11 8.68 9.89
N SER A 333 -4.04 9.29 9.39
CA SER A 333 -3.39 10.49 9.96
C SER A 333 -3.62 11.72 9.10
N VAL A 334 -4.36 11.59 7.99
CA VAL A 334 -4.57 12.62 6.97
C VAL A 334 -5.29 13.85 7.53
N GLY A 335 -6.22 13.69 8.47
CA GLY A 335 -6.94 14.81 9.10
C GLY A 335 -6.23 15.46 10.30
N LEU A 336 -5.26 14.78 10.93
CA LEU A 336 -4.69 15.17 12.22
C LEU A 336 -3.39 15.99 12.06
N SER A 337 -3.22 17.02 12.91
CA SER A 337 -1.95 17.71 13.12
C SER A 337 -0.85 16.76 13.60
N GLN A 338 0.40 17.19 13.50
CA GLN A 338 1.54 16.41 14.00
C GLN A 338 1.42 16.11 15.52
N ALA A 339 0.86 17.06 16.29
CA ALA A 339 0.59 16.88 17.71
C ALA A 339 -0.51 15.83 17.94
N ALA A 340 -1.64 15.93 17.22
CA ALA A 340 -2.74 14.97 17.34
C ALA A 340 -2.35 13.55 16.85
N ALA A 341 -1.53 13.43 15.80
CA ALA A 341 -0.98 12.16 15.36
C ALA A 341 -0.01 11.52 16.38
N ALA A 342 0.82 12.33 17.06
CA ALA A 342 1.65 11.85 18.16
C ALA A 342 0.81 11.44 19.38
N ALA A 343 -0.22 12.21 19.73
CA ALA A 343 -1.16 11.89 20.79
C ALA A 343 -1.90 10.58 20.52
N LEU A 344 -2.36 10.34 19.29
CA LEU A 344 -3.02 9.09 18.89
C LEU A 344 -2.17 7.85 19.20
N GLU A 345 -0.87 7.89 18.87
CA GLU A 345 0.04 6.76 19.10
C GLU A 345 0.42 6.56 20.58
N ILE A 346 0.31 7.60 21.41
CA ILE A 346 0.42 7.51 22.86
C ILE A 346 -0.86 6.90 23.44
N LEU A 347 -2.04 7.44 23.07
CA LEU A 347 -3.35 7.03 23.58
C LEU A 347 -3.68 5.57 23.25
N ARG A 348 -3.29 5.07 22.07
CA ARG A 348 -3.39 3.64 21.71
C ARG A 348 -2.62 2.70 22.63
N LYS A 349 -1.61 3.21 23.35
CA LYS A 349 -0.71 2.42 24.22
C LYS A 349 -0.93 2.72 25.72
N THR A 350 -1.95 3.51 26.06
CA THR A 350 -2.22 3.96 27.42
C THR A 350 -2.84 2.87 28.29
N ALA A 351 -2.02 2.09 28.99
CA ALA A 351 -2.52 1.02 29.88
C ALA A 351 -3.45 1.51 31.01
N THR A 352 -3.31 2.76 31.48
CA THR A 352 -3.95 3.26 32.70
C THR A 352 -4.42 4.71 32.56
N ILE A 353 -5.63 5.01 33.04
CA ILE A 353 -6.26 6.36 33.06
C ILE A 353 -5.44 7.41 33.86
N ASN A 354 -4.52 6.98 34.72
CA ASN A 354 -3.60 7.88 35.43
C ASN A 354 -2.28 8.19 34.67
N SER A 355 -2.16 7.81 33.39
CA SER A 355 -0.98 8.11 32.59
C SER A 355 -0.76 9.62 32.39
N LYS A 356 0.30 10.16 33.00
CA LYS A 356 0.68 11.57 32.83
C LYS A 356 1.00 11.90 31.37
N ALA A 357 1.83 11.08 30.72
CA ALA A 357 2.20 11.28 29.32
C ALA A 357 1.00 11.34 28.36
N SER A 358 -0.11 10.66 28.69
CA SER A 358 -1.35 10.73 27.91
C SER A 358 -2.10 12.05 28.13
N LYS A 359 -2.09 12.59 29.35
CA LYS A 359 -2.70 13.89 29.67
C LYS A 359 -1.89 15.04 29.06
N ASP A 360 -0.56 14.98 29.20
CA ASP A 360 0.36 15.94 28.58
C ASP A 360 0.19 15.94 27.04
N ALA A 361 -0.01 14.77 26.42
CA ALA A 361 -0.26 14.65 24.98
C ALA A 361 -1.68 15.04 24.53
N ILE A 362 -2.69 15.03 25.41
CA ILE A 362 -4.03 15.58 25.10
C ILE A 362 -4.01 17.12 25.22
N ALA A 363 -3.18 17.68 26.10
CA ALA A 363 -3.04 19.11 26.30
C ALA A 363 -2.38 19.84 25.12
N THR A 364 -1.61 19.14 24.28
CA THR A 364 -0.99 19.71 23.05
C THR A 364 -1.88 19.63 21.80
N VAL A 365 -3.09 19.06 21.91
CA VAL A 365 -4.05 18.94 20.80
C VAL A 365 -5.10 20.05 20.91
N ALA A 366 -5.39 20.72 19.79
CA ALA A 366 -6.43 21.75 19.74
C ALA A 366 -7.83 21.13 19.91
N GLU A 367 -8.75 21.81 20.60
CA GLU A 367 -10.10 21.26 20.88
C GLU A 367 -10.84 20.78 19.61
N ALA A 368 -10.76 21.55 18.52
CA ALA A 368 -11.38 21.19 17.24
C ALA A 368 -10.84 19.86 16.63
N GLU A 369 -9.63 19.42 17.02
CA GLU A 369 -9.09 18.13 16.59
C GLU A 369 -9.43 16.97 17.54
N LYS A 370 -9.89 17.24 18.77
CA LYS A 370 -10.13 16.20 19.78
C LYS A 370 -11.31 15.29 19.43
N GLY A 371 -12.31 15.82 18.72
CA GLY A 371 -13.38 15.01 18.13
C GLY A 371 -12.85 14.01 17.09
N ASP A 372 -12.09 14.47 16.11
CA ASP A 372 -11.58 13.64 15.01
C ASP A 372 -10.49 12.65 15.47
N LEU A 373 -9.68 13.06 16.46
CA LEU A 373 -8.77 12.16 17.19
C LEU A 373 -9.53 11.02 17.88
N MET A 374 -10.73 11.29 18.39
CA MET A 374 -11.57 10.26 19.00
C MET A 374 -12.15 9.29 17.97
N ASP A 375 -12.55 9.76 16.78
CA ASP A 375 -13.08 8.89 15.75
C ASP A 375 -12.02 7.91 15.20
N GLU A 376 -10.74 8.28 15.10
CA GLU A 376 -9.68 7.31 14.74
C GLU A 376 -9.25 6.39 15.91
N LEU A 377 -9.45 6.79 17.17
CA LEU A 377 -9.41 5.84 18.29
C LEU A 377 -10.57 4.82 18.18
N CYS A 378 -11.80 5.28 17.90
CA CYS A 378 -12.96 4.41 17.72
C CYS A 378 -12.84 3.53 16.45
N ALA A 379 -12.28 4.04 15.36
CA ALA A 379 -12.01 3.28 14.13
C ALA A 379 -10.84 2.30 14.28
N SER A 380 -9.88 2.57 15.18
CA SER A 380 -8.90 1.58 15.64
C SER A 380 -9.57 0.49 16.48
N MET A 381 -10.38 0.90 17.47
CA MET A 381 -11.06 -0.01 18.39
C MET A 381 -11.98 -1.01 17.66
N LYS A 382 -12.68 -0.58 16.59
CA LYS A 382 -13.54 -1.44 15.74
C LYS A 382 -12.81 -2.57 15.00
N ARG A 383 -11.47 -2.57 14.91
CA ARG A 383 -10.70 -3.58 14.18
C ARG A 383 -10.54 -4.89 14.95
N ASP A 384 -10.71 -4.84 16.28
CA ASP A 384 -10.74 -6.00 17.16
C ASP A 384 -11.98 -5.91 18.04
N LEU A 385 -12.81 -6.95 18.03
CA LEU A 385 -14.06 -7.02 18.81
C LEU A 385 -13.94 -7.90 20.05
N ASP A 386 -12.73 -8.35 20.42
CA ASP A 386 -12.51 -8.90 21.76
C ASP A 386 -12.51 -7.78 22.81
N TRP A 387 -13.43 -7.92 23.77
CA TRP A 387 -13.63 -7.05 24.93
C TRP A 387 -13.59 -7.84 26.25
N SER A 388 -13.09 -9.09 26.21
CA SER A 388 -12.95 -9.98 27.36
C SER A 388 -11.98 -9.47 28.42
N LYS A 389 -11.08 -8.55 28.04
CA LYS A 389 -10.08 -7.90 28.90
C LYS A 389 -10.12 -6.39 28.70
N ILE A 390 -9.64 -5.65 29.70
CA ILE A 390 -9.39 -4.21 29.59
C ILE A 390 -8.31 -3.98 28.52
N ARG A 391 -8.52 -3.00 27.64
CA ARG A 391 -7.60 -2.64 26.55
C ARG A 391 -7.06 -1.22 26.74
N ALA A 392 -5.81 -1.03 26.31
CA ALA A 392 -5.09 0.24 26.44
C ALA A 392 -5.68 1.36 25.54
N ASP A 393 -6.20 1.00 24.35
CA ASP A 393 -6.87 1.94 23.46
C ASP A 393 -8.14 2.54 24.07
N PHE A 394 -8.93 1.75 24.79
CA PHE A 394 -10.10 2.23 25.54
C PHE A 394 -9.70 3.13 26.73
N CYS A 395 -8.64 2.80 27.47
CA CYS A 395 -8.12 3.67 28.53
C CYS A 395 -7.64 5.04 28.00
N GLY A 396 -7.05 5.08 26.79
CA GLY A 396 -6.74 6.32 26.08
C GLY A 396 -8.00 7.10 25.65
N ALA A 397 -9.02 6.39 25.13
CA ALA A 397 -10.30 7.00 24.75
C ALA A 397 -11.03 7.63 25.95
N VAL A 398 -11.08 6.96 27.12
CA VAL A 398 -11.69 7.55 28.33
C VAL A 398 -10.96 8.82 28.75
N LEU A 399 -9.63 8.87 28.63
CA LEU A 399 -8.85 10.07 28.94
C LEU A 399 -9.13 11.25 28.01
N LEU A 400 -9.25 11.01 26.70
CA LEU A 400 -9.58 12.06 25.74
C LEU A 400 -11.05 12.52 25.91
N ALA A 401 -11.97 11.60 26.25
CA ALA A 401 -13.36 11.91 26.63
C ALA A 401 -13.50 12.65 27.96
N GLN A 402 -12.48 12.69 28.82
CA GLN A 402 -12.42 13.55 30.00
C GLN A 402 -11.94 14.98 29.70
N SER A 403 -11.38 15.24 28.50
CA SER A 403 -10.85 16.55 28.11
C SER A 403 -11.79 17.38 27.23
N SER A 404 -12.77 16.78 26.55
CA SER A 404 -13.59 17.46 25.55
C SER A 404 -14.96 16.82 25.40
N GLU A 405 -16.04 17.63 25.41
CA GLU A 405 -17.41 17.13 25.39
C GLU A 405 -17.77 16.45 24.06
N GLU A 406 -17.21 16.91 22.94
CA GLU A 406 -17.43 16.27 21.64
C GLU A 406 -16.76 14.90 21.57
N ALA A 407 -15.54 14.77 22.10
CA ALA A 407 -14.87 13.49 22.25
C ALA A 407 -15.65 12.53 23.16
N HIS A 408 -16.25 13.05 24.24
CA HIS A 408 -17.15 12.27 25.10
C HIS A 408 -18.37 11.74 24.33
N ALA A 409 -19.07 12.60 23.58
CA ALA A 409 -20.22 12.20 22.77
C ALA A 409 -19.87 11.14 21.71
N ARG A 410 -18.71 11.26 21.06
CA ARG A 410 -18.23 10.27 20.07
C ARG A 410 -17.90 8.91 20.74
N VAL A 411 -17.37 8.86 21.97
CA VAL A 411 -17.17 7.59 22.73
C VAL A 411 -18.48 6.96 23.17
N VAL A 412 -19.41 7.72 23.75
CA VAL A 412 -20.70 7.18 24.23
C VAL A 412 -21.44 6.52 23.07
N ARG A 413 -21.54 7.20 21.92
CA ARG A 413 -22.10 6.65 20.68
C ARG A 413 -21.39 5.39 20.18
N PHE A 414 -20.08 5.25 20.42
CA PHE A 414 -19.34 4.03 20.08
C PHE A 414 -19.67 2.87 21.04
N VAL A 415 -19.76 3.12 22.34
CA VAL A 415 -20.09 2.09 23.34
C VAL A 415 -21.54 1.62 23.20
N ASP A 416 -22.48 2.52 22.96
CA ASP A 416 -23.89 2.20 22.70
C ASP A 416 -24.09 1.35 21.44
N ALA A 417 -23.15 1.40 20.50
CA ALA A 417 -23.14 0.58 19.29
C ALA A 417 -22.51 -0.82 19.47
N LEU A 418 -22.02 -1.17 20.66
CA LEU A 418 -21.47 -2.50 20.94
C LEU A 418 -22.58 -3.50 21.29
N PRO A 419 -22.59 -4.72 20.70
CA PRO A 419 -23.64 -5.71 20.95
C PRO A 419 -23.65 -6.28 22.37
N LYS A 420 -22.60 -6.02 23.16
CA LYS A 420 -22.52 -6.30 24.60
C LYS A 420 -21.47 -5.42 25.26
N VAL A 421 -21.89 -4.46 26.09
CA VAL A 421 -20.98 -3.63 26.88
C VAL A 421 -20.44 -4.42 28.08
N PRO A 422 -19.11 -4.56 28.27
CA PRO A 422 -18.53 -5.14 29.48
C PRO A 422 -18.72 -4.23 30.70
N ALA A 423 -18.93 -4.84 31.88
CA ALA A 423 -19.05 -4.09 33.14
C ALA A 423 -17.82 -3.21 33.46
N TRP A 424 -16.63 -3.58 32.97
CA TRP A 424 -15.41 -2.78 33.15
C TRP A 424 -15.48 -1.44 32.40
N MET A 425 -16.04 -1.37 31.18
CA MET A 425 -16.22 -0.10 30.46
C MET A 425 -17.14 0.85 31.23
N ALA A 426 -18.26 0.32 31.74
CA ALA A 426 -19.22 1.10 32.52
C ALA A 426 -18.66 1.57 33.87
N SER A 427 -17.60 0.94 34.40
CA SER A 427 -16.85 1.44 35.56
C SER A 427 -15.91 2.57 35.16
N LEU A 428 -15.11 2.39 34.11
CA LEU A 428 -14.12 3.39 33.67
C LEU A 428 -14.76 4.70 33.20
N MET A 429 -15.98 4.65 32.63
CA MET A 429 -16.73 5.86 32.23
C MET A 429 -17.55 6.51 33.36
N LYS A 430 -17.62 5.90 34.56
CA LYS A 430 -18.36 6.47 35.71
C LYS A 430 -17.51 7.35 36.62
N ASP A 431 -16.19 7.14 36.65
CA ASP A 431 -15.32 7.97 37.47
C ASP A 431 -15.27 9.42 36.95
N LYS A 432 -15.67 10.35 37.85
CA LYS A 432 -15.65 11.82 37.69
C LYS A 432 -16.75 12.47 36.83
N ARG A 433 -18.01 12.19 37.18
CA ARG A 433 -19.09 13.21 37.17
C ARG A 433 -19.64 13.49 38.59
N GLN A 434 -18.75 13.49 39.57
CA GLN A 434 -18.96 14.04 40.91
C GLN A 434 -17.68 14.80 41.31
N GLY A 435 -17.85 16.02 41.80
CA GLY A 435 -16.79 17.03 41.89
C GLY A 435 -17.11 18.23 41.00
N GLU A 436 -17.76 19.21 41.60
CA GLU A 436 -17.74 20.62 41.16
C GLU A 436 -16.34 21.22 41.44
#